data_AF-A0A3B9VWP1-F1
#
_entry.id   AF-A0A3B9VWP1-F1
#
_cell.length_a   1.000
_cell.length_b   1.000
_cell.length_c   1.000
_cell.angle_alpha   90.00
_cell.angle_beta   90.00
_cell.angle_gamma   90.00
#
_symmetry.space_group_name_H-M   'P 1'
#
loop_
_entity.id
_entity.type
_entity.pdbx_description
1 polymer ?
#
loop_
_entity_poly.entity_id
_entity_poly.type
_entity_poly.pdbx_seq_one_letter_code
_entity_poly.pdbx_strand_id
1 'polypeptide(L)' 'MGELFDGRLLYGAAVYPEVLDAATFAEDADHMRRLGMNTARLGEFMWSALEPDDGEIRLDVLTRALDVLGANGLKAIVCT' A
#
# COMPACT_ATOMS: atom_id res chain seq x y z
N MET A 1 -6.01 9.13 14.54
CA MET A 1 -6.58 9.07 13.17
C MET A 1 -6.91 10.46 12.63
N GLY A 2 -7.52 11.36 13.43
CA GLY A 2 -7.84 12.73 13.01
C GLY A 2 -6.65 13.58 12.52
N GLU A 3 -5.48 13.47 13.15
CA GLU A 3 -4.26 14.21 12.71
C GLU A 3 -3.59 13.58 11.49
N LEU A 4 -3.63 12.25 11.35
CA LEU A 4 -3.03 11.58 10.21
C LEU A 4 -3.79 11.88 8.92
N PHE A 5 -5.08 12.17 8.97
CA PHE A 5 -5.91 12.37 7.77
C PHE A 5 -6.63 13.73 7.72
N ASP A 6 -6.26 14.66 8.60
CA ASP A 6 -6.81 16.03 8.67
C ASP A 6 -8.35 16.08 8.71
N GLY A 7 -8.99 15.05 9.28
CA GLY A 7 -10.46 14.91 9.28
C GLY A 7 -11.10 14.73 7.89
N ARG A 8 -10.32 14.44 6.85
CA ARG A 8 -10.83 14.21 5.49
C ARG A 8 -11.52 12.85 5.39
N LEU A 9 -12.52 12.75 4.50
CA LEU A 9 -13.09 11.48 4.09
C LEU A 9 -12.00 10.63 3.45
N LEU A 10 -11.86 9.38 3.91
CA LEU A 10 -10.91 8.43 3.34
C LEU A 10 -11.50 7.84 2.07
N TYR A 11 -10.83 8.07 0.95
CA TYR A 11 -11.20 7.55 -0.35
C TYR A 11 -10.01 6.82 -0.96
N GLY A 12 -10.20 5.53 -1.23
CA GLY A 12 -9.12 4.63 -1.59
C GLY A 12 -9.61 3.23 -1.93
N ALA A 13 -8.67 2.32 -2.08
CA ALA A 13 -8.92 0.91 -2.37
C ALA A 13 -7.97 0.00 -1.58
N ALA A 14 -8.31 -1.29 -1.52
CA ALA A 14 -7.36 -2.33 -1.14
C ALA A 14 -6.41 -2.58 -2.33
N VAL A 15 -5.11 -2.70 -2.06
CA VAL A 15 -4.08 -2.91 -3.07
C VAL A 15 -3.20 -4.10 -2.69
N TYR A 16 -2.73 -4.84 -3.69
CA TYR A 16 -2.01 -6.11 -3.51
C TYR A 16 -0.67 -6.09 -4.27
N PRO A 17 0.32 -5.30 -3.82
CA PRO A 17 1.63 -5.19 -4.47
C PRO A 17 2.41 -6.51 -4.51
N GLU A 18 2.04 -7.48 -3.67
CA GLU A 18 2.58 -8.85 -3.66
C GLU A 18 2.05 -9.72 -4.82
N VAL A 19 0.96 -9.32 -5.46
CA VAL A 19 0.34 -10.02 -6.60
C VAL A 19 0.68 -9.36 -7.93
N LEU A 20 0.91 -8.04 -7.92
CA LEU A 20 1.18 -7.24 -9.12
C LEU A 20 2.68 -7.08 -9.36
N ASP A 21 3.07 -6.97 -10.63
CA ASP A 21 4.42 -6.51 -10.94
C ASP A 21 4.57 -5.02 -10.59
N ALA A 22 5.83 -4.59 -10.43
CA ALA A 22 6.10 -3.26 -9.91
C ALA A 22 5.75 -2.11 -10.88
N ALA A 23 5.69 -2.35 -12.19
CA ALA A 23 5.31 -1.32 -13.15
C ALA A 23 3.80 -1.10 -13.09
N THR A 24 3.03 -2.19 -13.07
CA THR A 24 1.56 -2.15 -12.91
C THR A 24 1.18 -1.46 -11.60
N PHE A 25 1.82 -1.82 -10.47
CA PHE A 25 1.51 -1.20 -9.18
C PHE A 25 1.82 0.31 -9.16
N ALA A 26 2.90 0.74 -9.82
CA ALA A 26 3.25 2.16 -9.92
C ALA A 26 2.24 2.94 -10.78
N GLU A 27 1.75 2.35 -11.87
CA GLU A 27 0.70 2.91 -12.71
C GLU A 27 -0.63 3.04 -11.95
N ASP A 28 -1.02 2.00 -11.21
CA ASP A 28 -2.21 2.03 -10.36
C ASP A 28 -2.13 3.15 -9.31
N ALA A 29 -0.98 3.35 -8.68
CA ALA A 29 -0.79 4.46 -7.73
C ALA A 29 -0.92 5.84 -8.39
N ASP A 30 -0.44 6.02 -9.64
CA ASP A 30 -0.66 7.26 -10.40
C ASP A 30 -2.14 7.44 -10.73
N HIS A 31 -2.85 6.38 -11.12
CA HIS A 31 -4.29 6.42 -11.36
C HIS A 31 -5.08 6.80 -10.10
N MET A 32 -4.75 6.19 -8.95
CA MET A 32 -5.36 6.54 -7.66
C MET A 32 -5.17 8.03 -7.35
N ARG A 33 -3.96 8.56 -7.54
CA ARG A 33 -3.66 9.98 -7.37
C ARG A 33 -4.50 10.86 -8.30
N ARG A 34 -4.61 10.51 -9.59
CA ARG A 34 -5.41 11.25 -10.59
C ARG A 34 -6.91 11.23 -10.28
N LEU A 35 -7.41 10.15 -9.71
CA LEU A 35 -8.80 10.01 -9.25
C LEU A 35 -9.09 10.76 -7.94
N GLY A 36 -8.07 11.34 -7.31
CA GLY A 36 -8.22 12.07 -6.04
C GLY A 36 -8.35 11.15 -4.82
N MET A 37 -7.91 9.89 -4.92
CA MET A 37 -7.77 9.01 -3.75
C MET A 37 -6.68 9.54 -2.82
N ASN A 38 -6.85 9.30 -1.53
CA ASN A 38 -5.96 9.79 -0.48
C ASN A 38 -5.45 8.69 0.45
N THR A 39 -5.91 7.45 0.26
CA THR A 39 -5.51 6.31 1.08
C THR A 39 -5.44 5.03 0.25
N ALA A 40 -4.64 4.07 0.71
CA ALA A 40 -4.65 2.68 0.26
C ALA A 40 -4.60 1.74 1.47
N ARG A 41 -5.23 0.57 1.37
CA ARG A 41 -5.15 -0.51 2.37
C ARG A 41 -4.35 -1.67 1.79
N LEU A 42 -3.43 -2.25 2.56
CA LEU A 42 -2.59 -3.37 2.13
C LEU A 42 -2.19 -4.26 3.32
N GLY A 43 -1.73 -5.47 3.01
CA GLY A 43 -1.18 -6.41 3.99
C GLY A 43 -2.15 -7.50 4.47
N GLU A 44 -3.40 -7.50 4.02
CA GLU A 44 -4.45 -8.43 4.47
C GLU A 44 -4.13 -9.90 4.19
N PHE A 45 -3.36 -10.17 3.13
CA PHE A 45 -3.01 -11.51 2.67
C PHE A 45 -1.51 -11.65 2.38
N MET A 46 -0.68 -10.73 2.88
CA MET A 46 0.72 -10.62 2.48
C MET A 46 1.67 -11.52 3.28
N TRP A 47 1.19 -12.28 4.28
CA TRP A 47 2.05 -13.01 5.20
C TRP A 47 3.01 -13.99 4.50
N SER A 48 2.55 -14.74 3.49
CA SER A 48 3.41 -15.66 2.75
C SER A 48 4.49 -14.96 1.90
N ALA A 49 4.29 -13.68 1.57
CA ALA A 49 5.31 -12.87 0.90
C ALA A 49 6.31 -12.27 1.90
N LEU A 50 5.84 -11.95 3.13
CA LEU A 50 6.69 -11.40 4.20
C LEU A 50 7.47 -12.46 4.95
N GLU A 51 6.93 -13.67 5.09
CA GLU A 51 7.54 -14.80 5.78
C GLU A 51 7.31 -16.06 4.92
N PRO A 52 8.11 -16.26 3.86
CA PRO A 52 7.99 -17.45 3.00
C PRO A 52 8.34 -18.74 3.72
N ASP A 53 9.26 -18.65 4.68
CA ASP A 53 9.72 -19.73 5.56
C ASP A 53 9.73 -19.23 7.01
N ASP A 54 9.43 -20.13 7.96
CA ASP A 54 9.32 -19.80 9.40
C ASP A 54 10.58 -19.10 9.92
N GLY A 55 10.42 -17.88 10.44
CA GLY A 55 11.49 -17.02 10.94
C GLY A 55 12.25 -16.22 9.88
N GLU A 56 11.96 -16.38 8.59
CA GLU A 56 12.58 -15.60 7.52
C GLU A 56 11.74 -14.39 7.12
N ILE A 57 11.92 -13.27 7.81
CA ILE A 57 11.16 -12.04 7.53
C ILE A 57 11.79 -11.21 6.40
N ARG A 58 11.03 -10.97 5.34
CA ARG A 58 11.37 -10.15 4.16
C ARG A 58 10.39 -8.98 4.03
N LEU A 59 10.87 -7.75 4.21
CA LEU A 59 10.02 -6.53 4.19
C LEU A 59 10.11 -5.73 2.89
N ASP A 60 10.82 -6.24 1.88
CA ASP A 60 11.12 -5.49 0.65
C ASP A 60 9.84 -5.11 -0.11
N VAL A 61 8.89 -6.03 -0.22
CA VAL A 61 7.61 -5.79 -0.90
C VAL A 61 6.78 -4.73 -0.18
N LEU A 62 6.71 -4.79 1.15
CA LEU A 62 5.99 -3.81 1.96
C LEU A 62 6.64 -2.43 1.87
N THR A 63 7.96 -2.36 2.02
CA THR A 63 8.71 -1.10 1.99
C THR A 63 8.56 -0.41 0.63
N ARG A 64 8.75 -1.17 -0.47
CA ARG A 64 8.57 -0.65 -1.83
C ARG A 64 7.13 -0.18 -2.08
N ALA A 65 6.14 -0.90 -1.57
CA ALA A 65 4.75 -0.49 -1.70
C ALA A 65 4.48 0.84 -0.99
N LEU A 66 4.97 0.99 0.25
CA LEU A 66 4.84 2.23 1.02
C LEU A 66 5.55 3.41 0.33
N ASP A 67 6.72 3.19 -0.27
CA ASP A 67 7.44 4.23 -1.02
C ASP A 67 6.64 4.71 -2.23
N VAL A 68 6.08 3.79 -3.02
CA VAL A 68 5.26 4.12 -4.20
C VAL A 68 3.97 4.87 -3.80
N LEU A 69 3.29 4.42 -2.75
CA LEU A 69 2.10 5.08 -2.23
C LEU A 69 2.44 6.48 -1.72
N GLY A 70 3.51 6.62 -0.93
CA GLY A 70 3.97 7.90 -0.40
C GLY A 70 4.37 8.89 -1.49
N ALA A 71 5.08 8.43 -2.53
CA ALA A 71 5.44 9.24 -3.69
C ALA A 71 4.22 9.77 -4.46
N ASN A 72 3.08 9.07 -4.38
CA ASN A 72 1.81 9.48 -4.98
C ASN A 72 0.89 10.25 -4.01
N GLY A 73 1.36 10.57 -2.81
CA GLY A 73 0.59 11.31 -1.80
C GLY A 73 -0.52 10.49 -1.13
N LEU A 74 -0.46 9.15 -1.24
CA LEU A 74 -1.40 8.23 -0.63
C LEU A 74 -0.90 7.85 0.78
N LYS A 75 -1.82 7.83 1.74
CA LYS A 75 -1.57 7.32 3.09
C LYS A 75 -1.89 5.82 3.14
N ALA A 76 -1.12 5.06 3.91
CA ALA A 76 -1.29 3.61 4.00
C ALA A 76 -2.03 3.19 5.27
N ILE A 77 -2.97 2.24 5.12
CA ILE A 77 -3.58 1.48 6.22
C ILE A 77 -3.03 0.07 6.12
N VAL A 78 -2.14 -0.30 7.04
CA VAL A 78 -1.46 -1.60 7.03
C VAL A 78 -2.21 -2.58 7.92
N CYS A 79 -2.51 -3.75 7.40
CA CYS A 79 -3.13 -4.86 8.13
C CYS A 79 -2.07 -5.76 8.79
N THR A 80 -2.48 -6.46 9.85
CA THR A 80 -1.67 -7.43 10.60
C THR A 80 -1.89 -8.84 10.10
#